data_AF-A0A2N5CHB2-F1
#
_entry.id   AF-A0A2N5CHB2-F1
#
_cell.length_a   1.000
_cell.length_b   1.000
_cell.length_c   1.000
_cell.angle_alpha   90.00
_cell.angle_beta   90.00
_cell.angle_gamma   90.00
#
_symmetry.space_group_name_H-M   'P 1'
#
loop_
_entity.id
_entity.type
_entity.pdbx_description
1 polymer ?
#
loop_
_entity_poly.entity_id
_entity_poly.type
_entity_poly.pdbx_seq_one_letter_code
_entity_poly.pdbx_strand_id
1 'polypeptide(L)'
;MRRSYPIRPHRAAGYTLVELMVTLVLTLLLLSAGLSFYMLSRNSYATIDDSANLQERGNFAMSVVTRQLRQTAFTPTADGMGLMTVDDPMLGGVDSCSNPLVKTVAGVEQLTCAGGTSVNNSDAVMVRFFGISDSTTKLPDGSMVDCAGMGVGTFTDPALAGQQRGLSVLYVATGSNGKPSLMCQYPLRKDGAVVAGSYVTQELVPGVEAFQVLYGIGLNEDEVPDKYVPASQVAAAEWKQVLTAKVSMVIRTDNASADSTGPGTFSLFGALGAKTADSSFQPTQDLNSARKLFSATVQMHNYLSCFQGDNSCL
;
A
#
# COMPACT_ATOMS: atom_id res chain seq x y z
N MET A 1 8.73 -87.58 -25.34
CA MET A 1 7.40 -87.21 -25.89
C MET A 1 6.99 -85.85 -25.33
N ARG A 2 7.09 -84.76 -26.11
CA ARG A 2 6.55 -83.43 -25.74
C ARG A 2 5.18 -83.29 -26.39
N ARG A 3 4.14 -83.08 -25.59
CA ARG A 3 2.75 -82.93 -26.03
C ARG A 3 2.54 -81.48 -26.45
N SER A 4 2.48 -81.22 -27.75
CA SER A 4 2.14 -79.90 -28.30
C SER A 4 0.64 -79.65 -28.09
N TYR A 5 0.27 -78.66 -27.28
CA TYR A 5 -1.13 -78.22 -27.16
C TYR A 5 -1.49 -77.32 -28.36
N PRO A 6 -2.56 -77.63 -29.12
CA PRO A 6 -3.00 -76.77 -30.20
C PRO A 6 -3.64 -75.49 -29.64
N ILE A 7 -3.11 -74.33 -30.02
CA ILE A 7 -3.76 -73.04 -29.77
C ILE A 7 -4.98 -72.99 -30.68
N ARG A 8 -6.18 -73.10 -30.12
CA ARG A 8 -7.42 -72.88 -30.87
C ARG A 8 -7.52 -71.39 -31.22
N PRO A 9 -7.67 -71.01 -32.50
CA PRO A 9 -7.93 -69.63 -32.85
C PRO A 9 -9.32 -69.25 -32.30
N HIS A 10 -9.37 -68.27 -31.39
CA HIS A 10 -10.63 -67.64 -31.02
C HIS A 10 -11.20 -66.98 -32.27
N ARG A 11 -12.42 -67.36 -32.66
CA ARG A 11 -13.18 -66.61 -33.67
C ARG A 11 -13.40 -65.20 -33.09
N ALA A 12 -12.87 -64.18 -33.76
CA ALA A 12 -13.17 -62.80 -33.43
C ALA A 12 -14.67 -62.56 -33.69
N ALA A 13 -15.45 -62.41 -32.63
CA ALA A 13 -16.81 -61.91 -32.74
C ALA A 13 -16.72 -60.42 -33.07
N GLY A 14 -17.34 -60.00 -34.17
CA GLY A 14 -17.47 -58.59 -34.50
C GLY A 14 -18.41 -57.90 -33.51
N TYR A 15 -18.13 -56.63 -33.20
CA TYR A 15 -19.01 -55.81 -32.35
C TYR A 15 -20.27 -55.44 -33.11
N THR A 16 -21.39 -55.36 -32.40
CA THR A 16 -22.64 -54.87 -32.98
C THR A 16 -22.59 -53.34 -33.12
N LEU A 17 -23.27 -52.79 -34.13
CA LEU A 17 -23.40 -51.33 -34.31
C LEU A 17 -23.92 -50.64 -33.03
N VAL A 18 -24.84 -51.29 -32.32
CA VAL A 18 -25.41 -50.80 -31.06
C VAL A 18 -24.35 -50.72 -29.95
N GLU A 19 -23.48 -51.72 -29.83
CA GLU A 19 -22.41 -51.74 -28.82
C GLU A 19 -21.38 -50.64 -29.06
N LEU A 20 -21.04 -50.36 -30.32
CA LEU A 20 -20.20 -49.21 -30.69
C LEU A 20 -20.89 -47.87 -30.40
N MET A 21 -22.19 -47.75 -30.63
CA MET A 21 -22.93 -46.53 -30.31
C MET A 21 -23.00 -46.30 -28.80
N VAL A 22 -23.26 -47.34 -28.00
CA VAL A 22 -23.31 -47.23 -26.54
C VAL A 22 -21.94 -46.88 -25.97
N THR A 23 -20.87 -47.53 -26.42
CA THR A 23 -19.50 -47.22 -25.95
C THR A 23 -19.07 -45.80 -26.32
N LEU A 24 -19.40 -45.32 -27.53
CA LEU A 24 -19.12 -43.94 -27.93
C LEU A 24 -19.88 -42.93 -27.07
N VAL A 25 -21.16 -43.17 -26.78
CA VAL A 25 -21.96 -42.28 -25.91
C VAL A 25 -21.40 -42.25 -24.49
N LEU A 26 -21.06 -43.41 -23.92
CA LEU A 26 -20.50 -43.50 -22.56
C LEU A 26 -19.12 -42.82 -22.46
N THR A 27 -18.25 -43.03 -23.45
CA THR A 27 -16.93 -42.37 -23.47
C THR A 27 -17.05 -40.86 -23.63
N LEU A 28 -17.97 -40.37 -24.46
CA LEU A 28 -18.24 -38.93 -24.58
C LEU A 28 -18.73 -38.32 -23.26
N LEU A 29 -19.60 -39.03 -22.55
CA LEU A 29 -20.14 -38.58 -21.27
C LEU A 29 -19.05 -38.53 -20.18
N LEU A 30 -18.16 -39.52 -20.15
CA LEU A 30 -17.02 -39.51 -19.23
C LEU A 30 -16.02 -38.40 -19.54
N LEU A 31 -15.73 -38.16 -20.81
CA LEU A 31 -14.84 -37.07 -21.23
C LEU A 31 -15.44 -35.69 -20.92
N SER A 32 -16.74 -35.50 -21.12
CA SER A 32 -17.40 -34.23 -20.79
C SER A 32 -17.41 -33.96 -19.28
N ALA A 33 -17.68 -34.98 -18.47
CA ALA A 33 -17.60 -34.90 -17.01
C ALA A 33 -16.17 -34.59 -16.55
N GLY A 34 -15.18 -35.28 -17.12
CA GLY A 34 -13.76 -35.06 -16.81
C GLY A 34 -13.28 -33.65 -17.18
N LEU A 35 -13.66 -33.15 -18.36
CA LEU A 35 -13.32 -31.80 -18.79
C LEU A 35 -13.99 -30.74 -17.91
N SER A 36 -15.24 -30.96 -17.53
CA SER A 36 -15.98 -30.06 -16.63
C SER A 36 -15.30 -29.99 -15.26
N PHE A 37 -14.92 -31.14 -14.69
CA PHE A 37 -14.19 -31.21 -13.43
C PHE A 37 -12.82 -30.51 -13.52
N TYR A 38 -12.09 -30.73 -14.61
CA TYR A 38 -10.80 -30.06 -14.84
C TYR A 38 -10.93 -28.54 -14.89
N MET A 39 -11.93 -28.01 -15.61
CA MET A 39 -12.17 -26.56 -15.68
C MET A 39 -12.55 -25.98 -14.33
N LEU A 40 -13.41 -26.66 -13.56
CA LEU A 40 -13.75 -26.26 -12.18
C LEU A 40 -12.53 -26.21 -11.28
N SER A 41 -11.69 -27.25 -11.33
CA SER A 41 -10.45 -27.34 -10.56
C SER A 41 -9.49 -26.21 -10.92
N ARG A 42 -9.26 -25.98 -12.22
CA ARG A 42 -8.40 -24.89 -12.72
C ARG A 42 -8.89 -23.51 -12.29
N ASN A 43 -10.19 -23.24 -12.40
CA ASN A 43 -10.77 -21.96 -11.98
C ASN A 43 -10.66 -21.76 -10.46
N SER A 44 -10.83 -22.84 -9.68
CA SER A 44 -10.66 -22.82 -8.22
C SER A 44 -9.22 -22.49 -7.85
N TYR A 45 -8.24 -23.13 -8.50
CA TYR A 45 -6.82 -22.82 -8.26
C TYR A 45 -6.47 -21.38 -8.60
N ALA A 46 -6.93 -20.86 -9.75
CA ALA A 46 -6.70 -19.48 -10.13
C ALA A 46 -7.28 -18.49 -9.11
N THR A 47 -8.49 -18.77 -8.60
CA THR A 47 -9.14 -17.91 -7.59
C THR A 47 -8.41 -17.94 -6.25
N ILE A 48 -7.93 -19.12 -5.83
CA ILE A 48 -7.14 -19.26 -4.60
C ILE A 48 -5.83 -18.48 -4.73
N ASP A 49 -5.12 -18.64 -5.85
CA ASP A 49 -3.86 -17.93 -6.12
C ASP A 49 -4.06 -16.40 -6.16
N ASP A 50 -5.07 -15.93 -6.89
CA ASP A 50 -5.47 -14.52 -6.93
C ASP A 50 -5.73 -13.96 -5.51
N SER A 51 -6.44 -14.72 -4.68
CA SER A 51 -6.76 -14.31 -3.31
C SER A 51 -5.53 -14.28 -2.39
N ALA A 52 -4.57 -15.18 -2.59
CA ALA A 52 -3.31 -15.23 -1.85
C ALA A 52 -2.43 -14.05 -2.25
N ASN A 53 -2.26 -13.82 -3.55
CA ASN A 53 -1.50 -12.70 -4.09
C ASN A 53 -2.08 -11.35 -3.67
N LEU A 54 -3.41 -11.19 -3.69
CA LEU A 54 -4.07 -9.98 -3.16
C LEU A 54 -3.79 -9.74 -1.69
N GLN A 55 -3.83 -10.80 -0.88
CA GLN A 55 -3.56 -10.69 0.55
C GLN A 55 -2.10 -10.34 0.83
N GLU A 56 -1.16 -10.98 0.14
CA GLU A 56 0.27 -10.68 0.29
C GLU A 56 0.56 -9.24 -0.12
N ARG A 57 0.12 -8.81 -1.31
CA ARG A 57 0.30 -7.44 -1.79
C ARG A 57 -0.33 -6.42 -0.86
N GLY A 58 -1.53 -6.69 -0.36
CA GLY A 58 -2.23 -5.77 0.54
C GLY A 58 -1.61 -5.68 1.93
N ASN A 59 -1.16 -6.80 2.49
CA ASN A 59 -0.41 -6.80 3.73
C ASN A 59 0.92 -6.05 3.56
N PHE A 60 1.63 -6.26 2.45
CA PHE A 60 2.86 -5.53 2.17
C PHE A 60 2.62 -4.02 2.01
N ALA A 61 1.66 -3.60 1.17
CA ALA A 61 1.29 -2.20 1.01
C ALA A 61 0.92 -1.54 2.35
N MET A 62 0.06 -2.19 3.12
CA MET A 62 -0.34 -1.67 4.44
C MET A 62 0.84 -1.63 5.40
N SER A 63 1.73 -2.62 5.39
CA SER A 63 2.92 -2.63 6.25
C SER A 63 3.86 -1.46 5.96
N VAL A 64 4.07 -1.12 4.69
CA VAL A 64 4.93 0.00 4.29
C VAL A 64 4.30 1.33 4.71
N VAL A 65 3.03 1.55 4.36
CA VAL A 65 2.33 2.80 4.71
C VAL A 65 2.25 3.00 6.22
N THR A 66 1.85 1.96 6.96
CA THR A 66 1.72 2.03 8.44
C THR A 66 3.07 2.25 9.11
N ARG A 67 4.14 1.61 8.62
CA ARG A 67 5.49 1.81 9.15
C ARG A 67 5.98 3.24 8.95
N GLN A 68 5.80 3.80 7.75
CA GLN A 68 6.19 5.18 7.45
C GLN A 68 5.40 6.18 8.30
N LEU A 69 4.08 5.97 8.45
CA LEU A 69 3.25 6.81 9.31
C LEU A 69 3.65 6.73 10.79
N ARG A 70 4.03 5.55 11.31
CA ARG A 70 4.50 5.41 12.70
C ARG A 70 5.85 6.09 12.96
N GLN A 71 6.69 6.22 11.93
CA GLN A 71 7.98 6.89 12.02
C GLN A 71 7.86 8.41 12.06
N THR A 72 6.71 8.96 11.67
CA THR A 72 6.43 10.40 11.66
C THR A 72 6.86 11.06 12.97
N ALA A 73 7.52 12.21 12.84
CA ALA A 73 7.98 13.06 13.94
C ALA A 73 8.99 12.41 14.92
N PHE A 74 9.52 11.22 14.61
CA PHE A 74 10.60 10.66 15.43
C PHE A 74 11.79 11.62 15.45
N THR A 75 12.29 11.92 16.66
CA THR A 75 13.45 12.77 16.91
C THR A 75 14.45 12.01 17.78
N PRO A 76 15.74 11.93 17.42
CA PRO A 76 16.74 11.36 18.30
C PRO A 76 16.99 12.28 19.50
N THR A 77 17.28 11.69 20.65
CA THR A 77 17.87 12.43 21.77
C THR A 77 19.28 12.85 21.38
N ALA A 78 19.55 14.15 21.27
CA ALA A 78 20.90 14.60 20.96
C ALA A 78 21.83 14.32 22.16
N ASP A 79 23.01 13.75 21.92
CA ASP A 79 24.01 13.49 22.98
C ASP A 79 24.33 14.79 23.72
N GLY A 80 23.82 14.94 24.94
CA GLY A 80 24.06 16.10 25.82
C GLY A 80 23.31 17.39 25.48
N MET A 81 22.45 17.39 24.45
CA MET A 81 21.54 18.50 24.14
C MET A 81 20.13 17.95 24.27
N GLY A 82 19.28 18.56 25.09
CA GLY A 82 17.93 18.03 25.40
C GLY A 82 17.05 17.75 24.18
N LEU A 83 15.80 17.34 24.44
CA LEU A 83 14.81 17.08 23.38
C LEU A 83 14.81 18.20 22.34
N MET A 84 15.00 17.83 21.08
CA MET A 84 14.97 18.78 19.97
C MET A 84 13.53 19.29 19.80
N THR A 85 13.31 20.59 19.98
CA THR A 85 12.02 21.21 19.68
C THR A 85 11.84 21.28 18.17
N VAL A 86 10.84 20.58 17.65
CA VAL A 86 10.50 20.58 16.22
C VAL A 86 9.24 21.41 16.01
N ASP A 87 9.40 22.61 15.46
CA ASP A 87 8.29 23.52 15.16
C ASP A 87 7.69 23.30 13.76
N ASP A 88 8.28 22.47 12.93
CA ASP A 88 7.77 22.17 11.59
C ASP A 88 6.67 21.08 11.67
N PRO A 89 5.62 21.13 10.83
CA PRO A 89 4.71 20.00 10.69
C PRO A 89 5.46 18.80 10.11
N MET A 90 5.46 17.68 10.84
CA MET A 90 6.13 16.44 10.41
C MET A 90 5.25 15.52 9.56
N LEU A 91 3.96 15.81 9.50
CA LEU A 91 2.99 15.14 8.65
C LEU A 91 2.37 16.17 7.71
N GLY A 92 2.08 15.75 6.49
CA GLY A 92 1.30 16.54 5.53
C GLY A 92 0.59 15.63 4.55
N GLY A 93 -0.48 16.14 3.95
CA GLY A 93 -1.27 15.41 2.97
C GLY A 93 -1.82 16.34 1.91
N VAL A 94 -2.14 15.77 0.75
CA VAL A 94 -2.86 16.45 -0.33
C VAL A 94 -3.85 15.46 -0.92
N ASP A 95 -5.12 15.87 -0.95
CA ASP A 95 -6.17 15.02 -1.52
C ASP A 95 -6.05 14.96 -3.04
N SER A 96 -6.44 13.83 -3.63
CA SER A 96 -6.49 13.68 -5.09
C SER A 96 -5.21 14.10 -5.81
N CYS A 97 -4.07 13.49 -5.43
CA CYS A 97 -2.76 13.81 -6.01
C CYS A 97 -1.96 12.57 -6.47
N SER A 98 -1.71 12.49 -7.78
CA SER A 98 -0.83 11.48 -8.40
C SER A 98 0.52 12.03 -8.89
N ASN A 99 0.76 13.33 -8.73
CA ASN A 99 2.03 13.96 -9.07
C ASN A 99 2.46 14.93 -7.96
N PRO A 100 2.86 14.40 -6.79
CA PRO A 100 3.27 15.22 -5.68
C PRO A 100 4.57 15.94 -5.98
N LEU A 101 4.62 17.21 -5.55
CA LEU A 101 5.80 18.05 -5.57
C LEU A 101 6.08 18.50 -4.15
N VAL A 102 7.33 18.28 -3.72
CA VAL A 102 7.81 18.80 -2.46
C VAL A 102 8.58 20.09 -2.71
N LYS A 103 8.04 21.21 -2.22
CA LYS A 103 8.65 22.55 -2.36
C LYS A 103 9.10 23.07 -1.00
N THR A 104 10.29 23.63 -0.92
CA THR A 104 10.75 24.28 0.30
C THR A 104 10.30 25.73 0.32
N VAL A 105 9.46 26.09 1.30
CA VAL A 105 8.94 27.45 1.53
C VAL A 105 9.38 27.88 2.92
N ALA A 106 10.10 29.01 3.01
CA ALA A 106 10.65 29.52 4.26
C ALA A 106 11.49 28.46 5.05
N GLY A 107 12.21 27.59 4.33
CA GLY A 107 13.05 26.55 4.94
C GLY A 107 12.29 25.25 5.31
N VAL A 108 10.98 25.20 5.13
CA VAL A 108 10.16 24.02 5.43
C VAL A 108 9.68 23.39 4.13
N GLU A 109 9.88 22.08 3.96
CA GLU A 109 9.28 21.40 2.82
C GLU A 109 7.74 21.44 2.94
N GLN A 110 7.04 21.52 1.83
CA GLN A 110 5.59 21.50 1.74
C GLN A 110 5.19 20.55 0.63
N LEU A 111 4.22 19.69 0.90
CA LEU A 111 3.65 18.81 -0.12
C LEU A 111 2.60 19.60 -0.90
N THR A 112 2.75 19.61 -2.21
CA THR A 112 1.79 20.19 -3.15
C THR A 112 1.53 19.21 -4.28
N CYS A 113 0.51 19.43 -5.10
CA CYS A 113 0.30 18.64 -6.32
C CYS A 113 0.59 19.49 -7.55
N ALA A 114 1.29 18.93 -8.54
CA ALA A 114 1.60 19.61 -9.80
C ALA A 114 0.36 19.86 -10.71
N GLY A 115 -0.82 19.40 -10.30
CA GLY A 115 -2.01 19.30 -11.13
C GLY A 115 -2.03 18.03 -11.99
N GLY A 116 -3.06 17.91 -12.83
CA GLY A 116 -3.35 16.69 -13.60
C GLY A 116 -4.51 15.88 -13.00
N THR A 117 -4.97 14.88 -13.74
CA THR A 117 -5.99 13.95 -13.26
C THR A 117 -5.36 12.96 -12.28
N SER A 118 -5.78 12.98 -11.02
CA SER A 118 -5.39 11.96 -10.05
C SER A 118 -5.93 10.59 -10.46
N VAL A 119 -5.13 9.56 -10.20
CA VAL A 119 -5.51 8.16 -10.36
C VAL A 119 -6.56 7.85 -9.30
N ASN A 120 -7.81 7.70 -9.75
CA ASN A 120 -8.96 7.36 -8.91
C ASN A 120 -9.14 8.27 -7.69
N ASN A 121 -8.80 9.56 -7.85
CA ASN A 121 -8.82 10.56 -6.77
C ASN A 121 -7.95 10.18 -5.57
N SER A 122 -6.94 9.32 -5.75
CA SER A 122 -6.07 8.88 -4.66
C SER A 122 -5.25 10.03 -4.08
N ASP A 123 -5.02 9.96 -2.78
CA ASP A 123 -4.31 10.96 -2.00
C ASP A 123 -2.79 10.78 -2.06
N ALA A 124 -2.09 11.83 -1.63
CA ALA A 124 -0.68 11.77 -1.29
C ALA A 124 -0.49 12.14 0.17
N VAL A 125 0.35 11.37 0.87
CA VAL A 125 0.77 11.66 2.24
C VAL A 125 2.28 11.80 2.28
N MET A 126 2.76 12.77 3.05
CA MET A 126 4.17 13.02 3.29
C MET A 126 4.44 12.90 4.79
N VAL A 127 5.44 12.09 5.12
CA VAL A 127 5.94 11.91 6.47
C VAL A 127 7.37 12.43 6.55
N ARG A 128 7.69 13.04 7.68
CA ARG A 128 9.03 13.48 8.04
C ARG A 128 9.42 12.87 9.36
N PHE A 129 10.70 12.57 9.47
CA PHE A 129 11.26 11.93 10.65
C PHE A 129 12.77 12.13 10.64
N PHE A 130 13.39 12.10 11.80
CA PHE A 130 14.84 12.07 11.90
C PHE A 130 15.35 10.63 11.92
N GLY A 131 16.63 10.47 11.63
CA GLY A 131 17.30 9.18 11.68
C GLY A 131 18.23 9.07 12.88
N ILE A 132 18.86 7.90 12.99
CA ILE A 132 19.94 7.64 13.94
C ILE A 132 21.17 7.24 13.12
N SER A 133 22.32 7.78 13.50
CA SER A 133 23.60 7.32 12.96
C SER A 133 24.40 6.59 14.01
N ASP A 134 25.16 5.60 13.59
CA ASP A 134 26.16 4.95 14.42
C ASP A 134 27.21 5.98 14.89
N SER A 135 27.54 5.94 16.19
CA SER A 135 28.38 6.93 16.83
C SER A 135 29.80 7.00 16.24
N THR A 136 30.28 5.90 15.67
CA THR A 136 31.67 5.72 15.21
C THR A 136 31.79 5.97 13.71
N THR A 137 30.92 5.38 12.90
CA THR A 137 30.95 5.48 11.43
C THR A 137 30.20 6.72 10.90
N LYS A 138 29.33 7.32 11.72
CA LYS A 138 28.40 8.41 11.35
C LYS A 138 27.43 8.05 10.22
N LEU A 139 27.36 6.77 9.86
CA LEU A 139 26.42 6.25 8.87
C LEU A 139 25.07 5.92 9.54
N PRO A 140 23.96 5.91 8.78
CA PRO A 140 22.67 5.45 9.29
C PRO A 140 22.75 4.05 9.91
N ASP A 141 22.15 3.86 11.07
CA ASP A 141 22.13 2.56 11.77
C ASP A 141 21.07 1.57 11.22
N GLY A 142 20.18 2.06 10.35
CA GLY A 142 19.10 1.30 9.72
C GLY A 142 17.83 1.13 10.56
N SER A 143 17.78 1.70 11.78
CA SER A 143 16.58 1.69 12.62
C SER A 143 15.43 2.51 12.01
N MET A 144 15.79 3.65 11.42
CA MET A 144 14.91 4.56 10.70
C MET A 144 15.23 4.52 9.23
N VAL A 145 14.21 4.34 8.39
CA VAL A 145 14.39 4.22 6.94
C VAL A 145 13.26 4.92 6.20
N ASP A 146 13.55 5.45 5.02
CA ASP A 146 12.54 6.01 4.15
C ASP A 146 11.67 4.95 3.46
N CYS A 147 10.69 5.40 2.68
CA CYS A 147 9.76 4.50 1.99
C CYS A 147 10.43 3.59 0.96
N ALA A 148 11.67 3.88 0.54
CA ALA A 148 12.47 3.02 -0.34
C ALA A 148 13.32 2.01 0.47
N GLY A 149 13.24 2.05 1.80
CA GLY A 149 14.01 1.18 2.69
C GLY A 149 15.43 1.65 2.93
N MET A 150 15.80 2.86 2.54
CA MET A 150 17.15 3.40 2.78
C MET A 150 17.24 4.00 4.18
N GLY A 151 18.31 3.63 4.89
CA GLY A 151 18.60 4.17 6.22
C GLY A 151 18.71 5.69 6.24
N VAL A 152 18.09 6.31 7.24
CA VAL A 152 18.20 7.74 7.50
C VAL A 152 19.08 7.92 8.73
N GLY A 153 20.10 8.76 8.60
CA GLY A 153 21.03 9.08 9.68
C GLY A 153 20.56 10.27 10.52
N THR A 154 21.26 10.53 11.61
CA THR A 154 21.06 11.76 12.39
C THR A 154 21.61 12.99 11.66
N PHE A 155 21.15 14.17 12.07
CA PHE A 155 21.72 15.44 11.63
C PHE A 155 23.08 15.68 12.27
N THR A 156 23.93 16.45 11.59
CA THR A 156 25.28 16.80 12.07
C THR A 156 25.34 18.14 12.80
N ASP A 157 24.39 19.03 12.50
CA ASP A 157 24.27 20.37 13.09
C ASP A 157 22.77 20.69 13.30
N PRO A 158 22.34 21.08 14.52
CA PRO A 158 20.96 21.50 14.77
C PRO A 158 20.44 22.57 13.79
N ALA A 159 21.29 23.48 13.32
CA ALA A 159 20.92 24.51 12.36
C ALA A 159 20.59 23.95 10.96
N LEU A 160 21.09 22.75 10.63
CA LEU A 160 20.87 22.07 9.35
C LEU A 160 19.90 20.90 9.46
N ALA A 161 19.39 20.61 10.66
CA ALA A 161 18.59 19.43 10.94
C ALA A 161 17.34 19.33 10.04
N GLY A 162 16.67 20.45 9.76
CA GLY A 162 15.52 20.48 8.85
C GLY A 162 15.86 20.03 7.43
N GLN A 163 17.09 20.25 6.96
CA GLN A 163 17.54 19.85 5.61
C GLN A 163 18.04 18.40 5.57
N GLN A 164 18.45 17.85 6.71
CA GLN A 164 19.05 16.52 6.81
C GLN A 164 18.07 15.43 7.27
N ARG A 165 16.83 15.79 7.63
CA ARG A 165 15.79 14.84 8.04
C ARG A 165 15.39 13.88 6.92
N GLY A 166 14.85 12.74 7.32
CA GLY A 166 14.12 11.84 6.45
C GLY A 166 12.80 12.46 5.99
N LEU A 167 12.46 12.18 4.74
CA LEU A 167 11.17 12.54 4.14
C LEU A 167 10.73 11.39 3.26
N SER A 168 9.47 11.02 3.33
CA SER A 168 8.85 10.04 2.45
C SER A 168 7.47 10.49 2.03
N VAL A 169 7.20 10.44 0.73
CA VAL A 169 5.89 10.72 0.16
C VAL A 169 5.34 9.44 -0.42
N LEU A 170 4.14 9.05 0.00
CA LEU A 170 3.41 7.89 -0.49
C LEU A 170 2.18 8.39 -1.23
N TYR A 171 1.97 7.87 -2.45
CA TYR A 171 0.88 8.28 -3.33
C TYR A 171 0.62 7.19 -4.37
N VAL A 172 -0.51 7.27 -5.08
CA VAL A 172 -0.80 6.36 -6.19
C VAL A 172 -0.59 7.08 -7.52
N ALA A 173 0.12 6.43 -8.43
CA ALA A 173 0.25 6.87 -9.81
C ALA A 173 0.28 5.67 -10.77
N THR A 174 0.33 5.94 -12.06
CA THR A 174 0.45 4.89 -13.08
C THR A 174 1.86 4.30 -13.03
N GLY A 175 1.96 3.01 -12.70
CA GLY A 175 3.18 2.23 -12.70
C GLY A 175 3.71 1.89 -14.08
N SER A 176 4.85 1.18 -14.09
CA SER A 176 5.56 0.75 -15.30
C SER A 176 4.73 -0.14 -16.24
N ASN A 177 3.77 -0.88 -15.68
CA ASN A 177 2.83 -1.74 -16.41
C ASN A 177 1.59 -0.99 -16.94
N GLY A 178 1.53 0.33 -16.81
CA GLY A 178 0.38 1.14 -17.22
C GLY A 178 -0.84 1.03 -16.30
N LYS A 179 -0.68 0.44 -15.11
CA LYS A 179 -1.75 0.26 -14.12
C LYS A 179 -1.45 1.06 -12.85
N PRO A 180 -2.45 1.34 -12.00
CA PRO A 180 -2.22 2.03 -10.72
C PRO A 180 -1.27 1.25 -9.80
N SER A 181 -0.33 1.97 -9.19
CA SER A 181 0.66 1.43 -8.26
C SER A 181 0.91 2.42 -7.12
N LEU A 182 1.20 1.89 -5.93
CA LEU A 182 1.71 2.68 -4.81
C LEU A 182 3.15 3.08 -5.11
N MET A 183 3.39 4.38 -5.08
CA MET A 183 4.67 5.01 -5.31
C MET A 183 5.26 5.50 -3.99
N CYS A 184 6.59 5.48 -3.93
CA CYS A 184 7.39 6.12 -2.91
C CYS A 184 8.23 7.21 -3.56
N GLN A 185 8.15 8.42 -3.05
CA GLN A 185 9.06 9.49 -3.39
C GLN A 185 9.86 9.90 -2.15
N TYR A 186 11.18 10.02 -2.31
CA TYR A 186 12.10 10.31 -1.23
C TYR A 186 13.22 11.23 -1.73
N PRO A 187 13.88 12.00 -0.85
CA PRO A 187 14.98 12.87 -1.26
C PRO A 187 16.15 12.06 -1.83
N LEU A 188 16.73 12.54 -2.94
CA LEU A 188 17.97 11.99 -3.47
C LEU A 188 19.07 12.21 -2.43
N ARG A 189 19.86 11.16 -2.18
CA ARG A 189 21.05 11.26 -1.33
C ARG A 189 22.31 11.03 -2.14
N LYS A 190 23.32 11.87 -1.90
CA LYS A 190 24.66 11.73 -2.48
C LYS A 190 25.68 11.88 -1.36
N ASP A 191 26.59 10.92 -1.27
CA ASP A 191 27.63 10.88 -0.23
C ASP A 191 27.07 10.99 1.21
N GLY A 192 25.89 10.37 1.44
CA GLY A 192 25.20 10.37 2.73
C GLY A 192 24.37 11.62 3.05
N ALA A 193 24.44 12.67 2.22
CA ALA A 193 23.69 13.91 2.42
C ALA A 193 22.47 14.02 1.48
N VAL A 194 21.40 14.65 1.97
CA VAL A 194 20.22 14.98 1.16
C VAL A 194 20.58 16.05 0.13
N VAL A 195 20.24 15.81 -1.13
CA VAL A 195 20.38 16.79 -2.22
C VAL A 195 19.10 17.61 -2.27
N ALA A 196 19.17 18.87 -1.80
CA ALA A 196 18.03 19.76 -1.73
C ALA A 196 17.28 19.88 -3.07
N GLY A 197 15.95 19.78 -3.02
CA GLY A 197 15.07 19.91 -4.18
C GLY A 197 15.12 18.74 -5.18
N SER A 198 15.92 17.70 -4.94
CA SER A 198 16.02 16.53 -5.80
C SER A 198 15.33 15.34 -5.15
N TYR A 199 14.38 14.74 -5.85
CA TYR A 199 13.60 13.60 -5.37
C TYR A 199 13.68 12.45 -6.36
N VAL A 200 13.68 11.24 -5.83
CA VAL A 200 13.60 9.99 -6.59
C VAL A 200 12.23 9.38 -6.33
N THR A 201 11.59 8.88 -7.38
CA THR A 201 10.35 8.12 -7.28
C THR A 201 10.62 6.66 -7.60
N GLN A 202 10.09 5.76 -6.78
CA GLN A 202 10.13 4.32 -6.97
C GLN A 202 8.72 3.71 -6.87
N GLU A 203 8.42 2.76 -7.73
CA GLU A 203 7.22 1.93 -7.65
C GLU A 203 7.40 0.88 -6.52
N LEU A 204 6.49 0.86 -5.55
CA LEU A 204 6.54 -0.07 -4.42
C LEU A 204 5.62 -1.27 -4.60
N VAL A 205 4.34 -1.00 -4.86
CA VAL A 205 3.32 -2.06 -4.92
C VAL A 205 2.43 -1.86 -6.13
N PRO A 206 2.52 -2.74 -7.14
CA PRO A 206 1.61 -2.68 -8.27
C PRO A 206 0.21 -3.13 -7.88
N GLY A 207 -0.79 -2.51 -8.50
CA GLY A 207 -2.21 -2.85 -8.33
C GLY A 207 -2.91 -2.14 -7.18
N VAL A 208 -2.28 -1.17 -6.51
CA VAL A 208 -2.98 -0.26 -5.59
C VAL A 208 -3.76 0.76 -6.42
N GLU A 209 -5.07 0.58 -6.51
CA GLU A 209 -5.95 1.38 -7.36
C GLU A 209 -6.46 2.64 -6.69
N ALA A 210 -6.78 2.55 -5.40
CA ALA A 210 -7.25 3.68 -4.61
C ALA A 210 -6.45 3.72 -3.31
N PHE A 211 -6.01 4.91 -2.92
CA PHE A 211 -5.35 5.18 -1.65
C PHE A 211 -5.94 6.46 -1.08
N GLN A 212 -6.56 6.37 0.09
CA GLN A 212 -7.24 7.49 0.75
C GLN A 212 -6.80 7.57 2.20
N VAL A 213 -6.70 8.80 2.73
CA VAL A 213 -6.28 9.03 4.11
C VAL A 213 -7.17 10.06 4.79
N LEU A 214 -7.75 9.70 5.94
CA LEU A 214 -8.38 10.66 6.85
C LEU A 214 -7.47 10.93 8.04
N TYR A 215 -7.37 12.20 8.43
CA TYR A 215 -6.55 12.66 9.54
C TYR A 215 -7.43 12.91 10.76
N GLY A 216 -7.11 12.23 11.85
CA GLY A 216 -7.73 12.39 13.15
C GLY A 216 -7.00 13.47 13.95
N ILE A 217 -7.66 14.59 14.18
CA ILE A 217 -7.11 15.77 14.86
C ILE A 217 -7.66 15.83 16.28
N GLY A 218 -6.77 16.01 17.27
CA GLY A 218 -7.14 16.36 18.65
C GLY A 218 -7.23 17.87 18.81
N LEU A 219 -8.33 18.36 19.38
CA LEU A 219 -8.60 19.79 19.59
C LEU A 219 -8.57 20.16 21.08
N ASN A 220 -8.43 19.18 21.95
CA ASN A 220 -8.30 19.30 23.39
C ASN A 220 -6.96 18.72 23.86
N GLU A 221 -6.67 18.81 25.15
CA GLU A 221 -5.41 18.32 25.74
C GLU A 221 -5.46 16.82 26.09
N ASP A 222 -6.16 16.00 25.29
CA ASP A 222 -6.17 14.54 25.42
C ASP A 222 -5.59 13.84 24.16
N GLU A 223 -5.31 12.54 24.27
CA GLU A 223 -4.74 11.74 23.17
C GLU A 223 -5.83 11.15 22.23
N VAL A 224 -7.02 11.74 22.18
CA VAL A 224 -8.16 11.24 21.41
C VAL A 224 -8.50 12.19 20.25
N PRO A 225 -8.61 11.69 19.01
CA PRO A 225 -9.09 12.50 17.89
C PRO A 225 -10.55 12.94 18.07
N ASP A 226 -10.81 14.24 17.98
CA ASP A 226 -12.15 14.83 18.00
C ASP A 226 -12.84 14.79 16.64
N LYS A 227 -12.07 14.95 15.56
CA LYS A 227 -12.58 14.98 14.18
C LYS A 227 -11.68 14.19 13.24
N TYR A 228 -12.31 13.54 12.25
CA TYR A 228 -11.64 12.92 11.11
C TYR A 228 -11.99 13.69 9.84
N VAL A 229 -10.97 14.20 9.16
CA VAL A 229 -11.14 15.03 7.96
C VAL A 229 -10.11 14.66 6.87
N PRO A 230 -10.42 14.86 5.58
CA PRO A 230 -9.43 14.71 4.51
C PRO A 230 -8.40 15.85 4.56
N ALA A 231 -7.29 15.74 3.82
CA ALA A 231 -6.16 16.67 3.93
C ALA A 231 -6.55 18.12 3.60
N SER A 232 -7.45 18.33 2.64
CA SER A 232 -7.96 19.65 2.22
C SER A 232 -8.70 20.39 3.34
N GLN A 233 -9.13 19.69 4.38
CA GLN A 233 -9.86 20.24 5.52
C GLN A 233 -8.99 20.34 6.80
N VAL A 234 -7.71 19.93 6.73
CA VAL A 234 -6.74 20.13 7.82
C VAL A 234 -6.17 21.54 7.70
N ALA A 235 -6.42 22.39 8.69
CA ALA A 235 -5.83 23.73 8.69
C ALA A 235 -4.30 23.66 8.88
N ALA A 236 -3.57 24.65 8.35
CA ALA A 236 -2.10 24.65 8.39
C ALA A 236 -1.52 24.47 9.81
N ALA A 237 -2.17 25.05 10.83
CA ALA A 237 -1.77 24.92 12.23
C ALA A 237 -2.18 23.58 12.88
N GLU A 238 -3.21 22.92 12.35
CA GLU A 238 -3.76 21.66 12.90
C GLU A 238 -2.91 20.44 12.52
N TRP A 239 -2.00 20.55 11.54
CA TRP A 239 -1.11 19.45 11.16
C TRP A 239 -0.23 18.93 12.31
N LYS A 240 0.09 19.78 13.30
CA LYS A 240 0.82 19.39 14.51
C LYS A 240 -0.04 18.62 15.52
N GLN A 241 -1.36 18.71 15.39
CA GLN A 241 -2.37 18.14 16.28
C GLN A 241 -2.98 16.85 15.70
N VAL A 242 -2.41 16.31 14.62
CA VAL A 242 -2.85 15.04 14.05
C VAL A 242 -2.33 13.90 14.92
N LEU A 243 -3.26 13.17 15.54
CA LEU A 243 -2.96 12.05 16.44
C LEU A 243 -3.08 10.71 15.74
N THR A 244 -3.95 10.60 14.72
CA THR A 244 -4.15 9.35 13.98
C THR A 244 -4.34 9.60 12.49
N ALA A 245 -3.99 8.61 11.67
CA ALA A 245 -4.33 8.56 10.25
C ALA A 245 -5.10 7.27 9.96
N LYS A 246 -6.30 7.40 9.40
CA LYS A 246 -7.08 6.28 8.87
C LYS A 246 -6.75 6.10 7.41
N VAL A 247 -6.10 5.00 7.08
CA VAL A 247 -5.68 4.65 5.73
C VAL A 247 -6.66 3.65 5.15
N SER A 248 -7.06 3.85 3.89
CA SER A 248 -7.87 2.91 3.13
C SER A 248 -7.27 2.71 1.74
N MET A 249 -7.11 1.45 1.34
CA MET A 249 -6.53 1.07 0.06
C MET A 249 -7.36 -0.01 -0.62
N VAL A 250 -7.62 0.16 -1.92
CA VAL A 250 -8.21 -0.90 -2.76
C VAL A 250 -7.13 -1.45 -3.68
N ILE A 251 -6.96 -2.77 -3.64
CA ILE A 251 -5.89 -3.46 -4.35
C ILE A 251 -6.52 -4.47 -5.30
N ARG A 252 -5.99 -4.53 -6.53
CA ARG A 252 -6.46 -5.41 -7.60
C ARG A 252 -5.45 -6.51 -7.92
N THR A 253 -5.93 -7.61 -8.50
CA THR A 253 -5.11 -8.60 -9.21
C THR A 253 -4.67 -8.05 -10.57
N ASP A 254 -3.55 -8.54 -11.09
CA ASP A 254 -3.08 -8.10 -12.42
C ASP A 254 -3.99 -8.64 -13.54
N ASN A 255 -4.50 -9.86 -13.37
CA ASN A 255 -5.30 -10.59 -14.35
C ASN A 255 -6.80 -10.50 -14.09
N ALA A 256 -7.59 -10.81 -15.12
CA ALA A 256 -9.02 -11.05 -14.97
C ALA A 256 -9.25 -12.30 -14.12
N SER A 257 -10.10 -12.19 -13.11
CA SER A 257 -10.52 -13.28 -12.26
C SER A 257 -11.66 -14.07 -12.89
N ALA A 258 -11.66 -15.38 -12.70
CA ALA A 258 -12.66 -16.28 -13.27
C ALA A 258 -14.07 -16.12 -12.65
N ASP A 259 -14.17 -15.43 -11.50
CA ASP A 259 -15.40 -15.28 -10.70
C ASP A 259 -15.83 -13.80 -10.53
N SER A 260 -15.38 -12.91 -11.42
CA SER A 260 -15.69 -11.48 -11.31
C SER A 260 -17.14 -11.18 -11.69
N THR A 261 -17.96 -10.74 -10.73
CA THR A 261 -19.34 -10.29 -10.96
C THR A 261 -19.47 -8.79 -11.30
N GLY A 262 -18.36 -8.16 -11.70
CA GLY A 262 -18.24 -6.70 -11.83
C GLY A 262 -18.06 -6.06 -10.45
N PRO A 263 -17.18 -5.06 -10.30
CA PRO A 263 -16.87 -4.55 -8.97
C PRO A 263 -17.99 -3.65 -8.48
N GLY A 264 -18.50 -3.96 -7.28
CA GLY A 264 -19.34 -3.04 -6.53
C GLY A 264 -18.56 -1.82 -6.05
N THR A 265 -19.26 -0.86 -5.46
CA THR A 265 -18.64 0.31 -4.83
C THR A 265 -18.04 -0.07 -3.48
N PHE A 266 -16.75 0.23 -3.28
CA PHE A 266 -16.08 0.07 -2.00
C PHE A 266 -16.38 1.28 -1.10
N SER A 267 -16.87 1.05 0.11
CA SER A 267 -16.94 2.07 1.16
C SER A 267 -15.62 2.10 1.92
N LEU A 268 -14.86 3.18 1.77
CA LEU A 268 -13.46 3.23 2.19
C LEU A 268 -13.30 3.45 3.70
N PHE A 269 -14.23 4.19 4.31
CA PHE A 269 -14.18 4.54 5.74
C PHE A 269 -15.49 4.23 6.48
N GLY A 270 -16.39 3.45 5.88
CA GLY A 270 -17.72 3.16 6.45
C GLY A 270 -18.50 4.44 6.78
N ALA A 271 -19.16 4.46 7.93
CA ALA A 271 -19.96 5.61 8.38
C ALA A 271 -19.15 6.90 8.57
N LEU A 272 -17.86 6.80 8.91
CA LEU A 272 -16.99 7.96 9.10
C LEU A 272 -16.75 8.72 7.81
N GLY A 273 -16.66 8.00 6.68
CA GLY A 273 -16.48 8.60 5.37
C GLY A 273 -17.75 9.22 4.81
N ALA A 274 -18.94 8.93 5.34
CA ALA A 274 -20.20 9.30 4.67
C ALA A 274 -20.38 10.80 4.36
N LYS A 275 -19.59 11.67 4.98
CA LYS A 275 -19.59 13.13 4.76
C LYS A 275 -18.32 13.65 4.05
N THR A 276 -17.43 12.78 3.61
CA THR A 276 -16.18 13.15 2.92
C THR A 276 -16.28 12.87 1.43
N ALA A 277 -15.54 13.63 0.62
CA ALA A 277 -15.44 13.39 -0.82
C ALA A 277 -14.78 12.03 -1.11
N ASP A 278 -13.91 11.57 -0.20
CA ASP A 278 -13.07 10.36 -0.33
C ASP A 278 -13.71 9.11 0.29
N SER A 279 -15.05 9.09 0.34
CA SER A 279 -15.81 8.09 1.08
C SER A 279 -15.94 6.73 0.40
N SER A 280 -15.78 6.72 -0.93
CA SER A 280 -16.02 5.54 -1.74
C SER A 280 -15.15 5.48 -2.99
N PHE A 281 -14.95 4.26 -3.48
CA PHE A 281 -14.29 4.01 -4.75
C PHE A 281 -15.09 2.99 -5.57
N GLN A 282 -15.34 3.31 -6.83
CA GLN A 282 -15.95 2.39 -7.79
C GLN A 282 -15.00 2.21 -8.97
N PRO A 283 -14.52 0.99 -9.24
CA PRO A 283 -13.65 0.76 -10.39
C PRO A 283 -14.39 0.99 -11.71
N THR A 284 -13.73 1.68 -12.63
CA THR A 284 -14.27 1.99 -13.97
C THR A 284 -13.52 1.27 -15.08
N GLN A 285 -12.39 0.64 -14.77
CA GLN A 285 -11.52 -0.08 -15.70
C GLN A 285 -11.19 -1.48 -15.16
N ASP A 286 -10.79 -2.40 -16.03
CA ASP A 286 -10.44 -3.78 -15.68
C ASP A 286 -11.47 -4.43 -14.74
N LEU A 287 -12.76 -4.35 -15.10
CA LEU A 287 -13.86 -4.76 -14.23
C LEU A 287 -13.81 -6.24 -13.85
N ASN A 288 -13.07 -7.05 -14.61
CA ASN A 288 -12.91 -8.47 -14.32
C ASN A 288 -11.78 -8.76 -13.33
N SER A 289 -10.96 -7.79 -12.91
CA SER A 289 -9.94 -8.03 -11.88
C SER A 289 -10.55 -8.15 -10.49
N ALA A 290 -10.11 -9.16 -9.74
CA ALA A 290 -10.48 -9.30 -8.34
C ALA A 290 -9.88 -8.15 -7.53
N ARG A 291 -10.63 -7.65 -6.55
CA ARG A 291 -10.25 -6.49 -5.74
C ARG A 291 -10.56 -6.73 -4.28
N LYS A 292 -9.75 -6.16 -3.40
CA LYS A 292 -9.96 -6.22 -1.96
C LYS A 292 -9.63 -4.88 -1.31
N LEU A 293 -10.46 -4.49 -0.35
CA LEU A 293 -10.25 -3.32 0.51
C LEU A 293 -9.39 -3.70 1.71
N PHE A 294 -8.37 -2.89 1.97
CA PHE A 294 -7.52 -2.94 3.14
C PHE A 294 -7.62 -1.61 3.87
N SER A 295 -7.85 -1.62 5.17
CA SER A 295 -7.89 -0.40 5.97
C SER A 295 -7.16 -0.58 7.30
N ALA A 296 -6.58 0.50 7.80
CA ALA A 296 -5.93 0.53 9.10
C ALA A 296 -6.07 1.92 9.71
N THR A 297 -6.14 1.97 11.05
CA THR A 297 -5.96 3.21 11.80
C THR A 297 -4.56 3.20 12.39
N VAL A 298 -3.76 4.22 12.08
CA VAL A 298 -2.39 4.36 12.57
C VAL A 298 -2.36 5.50 13.56
N GLN A 299 -1.92 5.23 14.78
CA GLN A 299 -1.62 6.27 15.76
C GLN A 299 -0.21 6.82 15.51
N MET A 300 -0.08 8.14 15.59
CA MET A 300 1.22 8.81 15.55
C MET A 300 1.85 8.65 16.95
N HIS A 301 3.06 8.10 17.02
CA HIS A 301 3.71 7.85 18.32
C HIS A 301 4.54 9.04 18.81
N ASN A 302 4.96 9.92 17.91
CA ASN A 302 5.79 11.08 18.26
C ASN A 302 4.93 12.32 18.08
N TYR A 303 4.36 12.82 19.17
CA TYR A 303 3.50 14.00 19.15
C TYR A 303 4.34 15.28 19.10
N LEU A 304 3.91 16.26 18.31
CA LEU A 304 4.54 17.58 18.23
C LEU A 304 3.91 18.59 19.20
N SER A 305 2.86 18.19 19.91
CA SER A 305 2.18 18.98 20.92
C SER A 305 2.15 18.21 22.23
N CYS A 306 2.44 18.92 23.32
CA CYS A 306 2.50 18.36 24.65
C CYS A 306 1.10 18.31 25.26
N PHE A 307 0.75 17.20 25.90
CA PHE A 307 -0.53 17.03 26.59
C PHE A 307 -0.43 17.36 28.07
N GLN A 308 -1.56 17.63 28.70
CA GLN A 308 -1.62 17.93 30.12
C GLN A 308 -1.15 16.72 30.95
N GLY A 309 -0.03 16.87 31.66
CA GLY A 309 0.55 15.81 32.49
C GLY A 309 1.61 14.93 31.81
N ASP A 310 2.04 15.29 30.59
CA ASP A 310 3.13 14.59 29.91
C ASP A 310 4.51 15.03 30.44
N ASN A 311 5.16 14.16 31.23
CA ASN A 311 6.51 14.38 31.76
C ASN A 311 7.61 14.33 30.70
N SER A 312 7.31 13.84 29.49
CA SER A 312 8.27 13.79 28.38
C SER A 312 8.43 15.15 27.68
N CYS A 313 7.59 16.13 28.01
CA CYS A 313 7.63 17.50 27.50
C CYS A 313 8.21 18.53 28.47
N LEU A 314 8.85 18.10 29.56
CA LEU A 314 9.45 18.95 30.60
C LEU A 314 10.77 19.61 30.18
#